data_AF-A0A3E1Q9B9-F1
#
_entry.id   AF-A0A3E1Q9B9-F1
#
_cell.length_a   1.000
_cell.length_b   1.000
_cell.length_c   1.000
_cell.angle_alpha   90.00
_cell.angle_beta   90.00
_cell.angle_gamma   90.00
#
_symmetry.space_group_name_H-M   'P 1'
#
loop_
_entity.id
_entity.type
_entity.pdbx_description
1 polymer ?
#
loop_
_entity_poly.entity_id
_entity_poly.type
_entity_poly.pdbx_seq_one_letter_code
_entity_poly.pdbx_strand_id
1 'polypeptide(L)'
;MKASLLRRITFFIGILNILIPLFFGIGITIYLVPLYISCLYLIYYTSVKKHNILLILFLLVTCIAESIASFGFVDNFMWIASLFTVFFLLGTLLLRPALKRWKIRLKLDEKIGLIVGFICVVFVMVVTYNATIDQVPQTVYHLFAFLAFALFLYACFFVFIYDHHSRGIFTFITGIAYVCMYVNYFIYEFFYNSILLLVLVQACEVVGQYAFVVYLEKRDTAFIDLR
;
A
#
# COMPACT_ATOMS: atom_id res chain seq x y z
N MET A 1 -3.33 15.73 -21.73
CA MET A 1 -3.89 14.36 -21.73
C MET A 1 -5.19 14.35 -20.91
N LYS A 2 -6.28 13.75 -21.42
CA LYS A 2 -7.53 13.61 -20.65
C LYS A 2 -7.30 12.65 -19.48
N ALA A 3 -7.75 12.99 -18.27
CA ALA A 3 -7.56 12.16 -17.06
C ALA A 3 -8.12 10.73 -17.22
N SER A 4 -9.17 10.56 -18.01
CA SER A 4 -9.75 9.26 -18.34
C SER A 4 -8.82 8.37 -19.17
N LEU A 5 -8.05 8.94 -20.10
CA LEU A 5 -7.07 8.20 -20.89
C LEU A 5 -5.90 7.73 -20.01
N LEU A 6 -5.41 8.62 -19.15
CA LEU A 6 -4.32 8.29 -18.23
C LEU A 6 -4.71 7.14 -17.29
N ARG A 7 -5.92 7.16 -16.72
CA ARG A 7 -6.42 6.05 -15.89
C ARG A 7 -6.42 4.71 -16.62
N ARG A 8 -6.81 4.68 -17.89
CA ARG A 8 -6.80 3.46 -18.72
C ARG A 8 -5.38 2.97 -18.96
N ILE A 9 -4.45 3.89 -19.25
CA ILE A 9 -3.03 3.58 -19.42
C ILE A 9 -2.45 3.01 -18.12
N THR A 10 -2.67 3.66 -16.98
CA THR A 10 -2.18 3.18 -15.67
C THR A 10 -2.75 1.82 -15.33
N PHE A 11 -4.03 1.57 -15.60
CA PHE A 11 -4.65 0.27 -15.37
C PHE A 11 -4.03 -0.82 -16.25
N PHE A 12 -3.78 -0.53 -17.52
CA PHE A 12 -3.10 -1.45 -18.43
C PHE A 12 -1.67 -1.76 -18.00
N ILE A 13 -0.89 -0.73 -17.61
CA ILE A 13 0.47 -0.91 -17.07
C ILE A 13 0.43 -1.73 -15.77
N GLY A 14 -0.55 -1.49 -14.90
CA GLY A 14 -0.76 -2.28 -13.68
C GLY A 14 -1.02 -3.76 -13.98
N ILE A 15 -1.89 -4.06 -14.95
CA ILE A 15 -2.12 -5.45 -15.41
C ILE A 15 -0.84 -6.07 -15.96
N LEU A 16 -0.07 -5.32 -16.76
CA LEU A 16 1.21 -5.79 -17.26
C LEU A 16 2.19 -6.08 -16.12
N ASN A 17 2.24 -5.24 -15.09
CA ASN A 17 3.09 -5.44 -13.92
C ASN A 17 2.72 -6.72 -13.14
N ILE A 18 1.43 -7.09 -13.14
CA ILE A 18 0.93 -8.32 -12.52
C ILE A 18 1.26 -9.56 -13.37
N LEU A 19 1.08 -9.49 -14.69
CA LEU A 19 1.13 -10.66 -15.57
C LEU A 19 2.53 -10.97 -16.09
N ILE A 20 3.38 -9.97 -16.32
CA ILE A 20 4.72 -10.18 -16.89
C ILE A 20 5.60 -11.09 -16.02
N PRO A 21 5.56 -11.03 -14.67
CA PRO A 21 6.28 -11.97 -13.82
C PRO A 21 5.97 -13.44 -14.11
N LEU A 22 4.76 -13.78 -14.56
CA LEU A 22 4.40 -15.17 -14.92
C LEU A 22 5.29 -15.76 -16.01
N PHE A 23 5.74 -14.93 -16.96
CA PHE A 23 6.42 -15.39 -18.16
C PHE A 23 7.92 -15.13 -18.11
N PHE A 24 8.34 -14.07 -17.41
CA PHE A 24 9.72 -13.61 -17.44
C PHE A 24 10.37 -13.47 -16.06
N GLY A 25 9.67 -13.84 -14.99
CA GLY A 25 10.16 -13.74 -13.61
C GLY A 25 10.10 -12.34 -13.03
N ILE A 26 10.44 -12.21 -11.74
CA ILE A 26 10.30 -10.94 -11.00
C ILE A 26 11.26 -9.85 -11.47
N GLY A 27 12.44 -10.19 -12.00
CA GLY A 27 13.46 -9.20 -12.34
C GLY A 27 13.03 -8.15 -13.36
N ILE A 28 12.05 -8.44 -14.22
CA ILE A 28 11.54 -7.47 -15.21
C ILE A 28 10.63 -6.40 -14.60
N THR A 29 10.09 -6.62 -13.39
CA THR A 29 9.25 -5.62 -12.72
C THR A 29 10.00 -4.30 -12.48
N ILE A 30 11.34 -4.33 -12.40
CA ILE A 30 12.17 -3.13 -12.24
C ILE A 30 11.94 -2.07 -13.33
N TYR A 31 11.53 -2.47 -14.53
CA TYR A 31 11.24 -1.54 -15.62
C TYR A 31 9.78 -1.07 -15.61
N LEU A 32 8.87 -1.89 -15.10
CA LEU A 32 7.43 -1.62 -15.09
C LEU A 32 7.00 -0.80 -13.87
N VAL A 33 7.59 -1.07 -12.71
CA VAL A 33 7.29 -0.40 -11.44
C VAL A 33 7.51 1.11 -11.53
N PRO A 34 8.66 1.63 -11.99
CA PRO A 34 8.87 3.08 -12.11
C PRO A 34 7.86 3.74 -13.06
N LEU A 35 7.50 3.04 -14.14
CA LEU A 35 6.51 3.52 -15.11
C LEU A 35 5.12 3.57 -14.48
N TYR A 36 4.71 2.51 -13.79
CA TYR A 36 3.43 2.42 -13.09
C TYR A 36 3.29 3.54 -12.04
N ILE A 37 4.32 3.71 -11.21
CA ILE A 37 4.38 4.71 -10.15
C ILE A 37 4.35 6.13 -10.72
N SER A 38 5.06 6.38 -11.83
CA SER A 38 5.00 7.66 -12.53
C SER A 38 3.59 7.94 -13.05
N CYS A 39 2.91 6.94 -13.61
CA CYS A 39 1.53 7.06 -14.06
C CYS A 39 0.56 7.32 -12.90
N LEU A 40 0.74 6.69 -11.73
CA LEU A 40 -0.04 6.98 -10.52
C LEU A 40 0.13 8.44 -10.08
N TYR A 41 1.37 8.94 -10.03
CA TYR A 41 1.61 10.34 -9.70
C TYR A 41 0.92 11.29 -10.68
N LEU A 42 1.02 11.00 -11.98
CA LEU A 42 0.38 11.80 -13.01
C LEU A 42 -1.15 11.79 -12.89
N ILE A 43 -1.79 10.68 -12.46
CA ILE A 43 -3.23 10.66 -12.19
C ILE A 43 -3.56 11.71 -11.13
N TYR A 44 -2.86 11.67 -10.00
CA TYR A 44 -3.08 12.62 -8.92
C TYR A 44 -2.85 14.07 -9.39
N TYR A 45 -1.71 14.34 -10.04
CA TYR A 45 -1.35 15.70 -10.45
C TYR A 45 -2.30 16.26 -11.50
N THR A 46 -2.74 15.44 -12.47
CA THR A 46 -3.63 15.91 -13.53
C THR A 46 -5.02 16.29 -13.03
N SER A 47 -5.48 15.67 -11.93
CA SER A 47 -6.76 15.98 -11.30
C SER A 47 -6.68 17.08 -10.25
N VAL A 48 -5.67 17.07 -9.37
CA VAL A 48 -5.55 18.02 -8.24
C VAL A 48 -4.82 19.32 -8.65
N LYS A 49 -4.02 19.28 -9.72
CA LYS A 49 -3.21 20.41 -10.24
C LYS A 49 -2.22 21.00 -9.23
N LYS A 50 -1.86 20.27 -8.18
CA LYS A 50 -0.89 20.69 -7.16
C LYS A 50 0.10 19.57 -6.88
N HIS A 51 1.37 19.93 -6.73
CA HIS A 51 2.40 18.98 -6.33
C HIS A 51 2.23 18.62 -4.85
N ASN A 52 2.29 17.32 -4.56
CA ASN A 52 2.30 16.80 -3.20
C ASN A 52 3.62 16.07 -2.98
N ILE A 53 4.57 16.71 -2.29
CA ILE A 53 5.92 16.19 -2.06
C ILE A 53 5.87 14.89 -1.26
N LEU A 54 4.96 14.77 -0.29
CA LEU A 54 4.79 13.54 0.48
C LEU A 54 4.34 12.38 -0.41
N LEU A 55 3.47 12.63 -1.38
CA LEU A 55 3.07 11.61 -2.35
C LEU A 55 4.23 11.19 -3.24
N ILE A 56 5.06 12.14 -3.71
CA ILE A 56 6.26 11.83 -4.50
C ILE A 56 7.21 10.94 -3.70
N LEU A 57 7.48 11.30 -2.44
CA LEU A 57 8.36 10.51 -1.57
C LEU A 57 7.77 9.12 -1.30
N PHE A 58 6.47 9.03 -1.02
CA PHE A 58 5.77 7.76 -0.80
C PHE A 58 5.93 6.82 -2.01
N LEU A 59 5.70 7.36 -3.21
CA LEU A 59 5.82 6.64 -4.48
C LEU A 59 7.28 6.27 -4.83
N LEU A 60 8.23 7.16 -4.57
CA LEU A 60 9.64 6.89 -4.85
C LEU A 60 10.22 5.84 -3.91
N VAL A 61 9.86 5.88 -2.62
CA VAL A 61 10.33 4.89 -1.63
C VAL A 61 9.83 3.49 -1.97
N THR A 62 8.55 3.32 -2.34
CA THR A 62 8.03 1.99 -2.76
C THR A 62 8.70 1.51 -4.03
N CYS A 63 8.93 2.39 -5.01
CA CYS A 63 9.65 2.06 -6.24
C CYS A 63 11.03 1.46 -5.95
N ILE A 64 11.79 2.09 -5.04
CA ILE A 64 13.13 1.64 -4.67
C ILE A 64 13.05 0.34 -3.86
N ALA A 65 12.11 0.24 -2.91
CA ALA A 65 11.93 -0.97 -2.10
C ALA A 65 11.63 -2.19 -2.98
N GLU A 66 10.69 -2.05 -3.91
CA GLU A 66 10.31 -3.10 -4.87
C GLU A 66 11.48 -3.47 -5.79
N SER A 67 12.23 -2.48 -6.28
CA SER A 67 13.40 -2.72 -7.13
C SER A 67 14.48 -3.51 -6.38
N ILE A 68 14.79 -3.14 -5.14
CA ILE A 68 15.75 -3.86 -4.31
C ILE A 68 15.27 -5.28 -4.01
N ALA A 69 13.98 -5.44 -3.70
CA ALA A 69 13.39 -6.75 -3.44
C ALA A 69 13.50 -7.69 -4.65
N SER A 70 13.37 -7.14 -5.87
CA SER A 70 13.56 -7.93 -7.12
C SER A 70 14.99 -8.44 -7.35
N PHE A 71 16.01 -7.83 -6.73
CA PHE A 71 17.41 -8.25 -6.83
C PHE A 71 17.82 -9.29 -5.77
N GLY A 72 16.95 -9.58 -4.79
CA GLY A 72 17.21 -10.57 -3.75
C GLY A 72 16.65 -10.11 -2.41
N PHE A 73 15.53 -10.72 -2.01
CA PHE A 73 14.80 -10.32 -0.82
C PHE A 73 15.58 -10.58 0.48
N VAL A 74 16.11 -11.79 0.65
CA VAL A 74 16.79 -12.21 1.89
C VAL A 74 18.07 -11.39 2.12
N ASP A 75 18.91 -11.26 1.09
CA ASP A 75 20.19 -10.55 1.18
C ASP A 75 20.02 -9.05 1.44
N ASN A 76 18.95 -8.46 0.91
CA ASN A 76 18.66 -7.03 1.04
C ASN A 76 17.59 -6.70 2.08
N PHE A 77 17.20 -7.67 2.92
CA PHE A 77 16.06 -7.54 3.82
C PHE A 77 16.10 -6.28 4.69
N MET A 78 17.28 -5.94 5.23
CA MET A 78 17.48 -4.72 6.02
C MET A 78 17.01 -3.46 5.29
N TRP A 79 17.41 -3.31 4.03
CA TRP A 79 17.10 -2.16 3.20
C TRP A 79 15.63 -2.15 2.81
N ILE A 80 15.11 -3.32 2.43
CA ILE A 80 13.70 -3.51 2.07
C ILE A 80 12.81 -3.14 3.27
N ALA A 81 13.06 -3.71 4.44
CA ALA A 81 12.31 -3.44 5.66
C ALA A 81 12.39 -1.96 6.07
N SER A 82 13.56 -1.35 5.96
CA SER A 82 13.75 0.08 6.27
C SER A 82 12.96 0.98 5.33
N LEU A 83 12.99 0.71 4.02
CA LEU A 83 12.24 1.47 3.03
C LEU A 83 10.74 1.28 3.19
N PHE A 84 10.26 0.05 3.41
CA PHE A 84 8.85 -0.19 3.69
C PHE A 84 8.38 0.45 5.01
N THR A 85 9.24 0.54 6.02
CA THR A 85 8.95 1.31 7.25
C THR A 85 8.68 2.78 6.90
N VAL A 86 9.58 3.41 6.13
CA VAL A 86 9.42 4.81 5.69
C VAL A 86 8.17 4.96 4.83
N PHE A 87 7.92 4.03 3.92
CA PHE A 87 6.73 3.99 3.07
C PHE A 87 5.43 4.02 3.89
N PHE A 88 5.28 3.13 4.88
CA PHE A 88 4.08 3.08 5.71
C PHE A 88 3.91 4.31 6.60
N LEU A 89 5.02 4.87 7.11
CA LEU A 89 4.98 6.13 7.85
C LEU A 89 4.53 7.30 6.97
N LEU A 90 5.05 7.40 5.73
CA LEU A 90 4.62 8.41 4.75
C LEU A 90 3.14 8.24 4.38
N GLY A 91 2.68 7.01 4.18
CA GLY A 91 1.28 6.69 3.95
C GLY A 91 0.39 7.17 5.11
N THR A 92 0.82 6.91 6.35
CA THR A 92 0.12 7.38 7.55
C THR A 92 0.08 8.91 7.62
N LEU A 93 1.19 9.58 7.32
CA LEU A 93 1.25 11.04 7.27
C LEU A 93 0.34 11.63 6.18
N LEU A 94 0.25 10.98 5.02
CA LEU A 94 -0.68 11.35 3.94
C LEU A 94 -2.13 11.23 4.38
N LEU A 95 -2.47 10.30 5.29
CA LEU A 95 -3.81 10.16 5.86
C LEU A 95 -4.11 11.12 7.03
N ARG A 96 -3.08 11.72 7.64
CA ARG A 96 -3.22 12.65 8.80
C ARG A 96 -4.28 13.74 8.62
N PRO A 97 -4.45 14.41 7.46
CA PRO A 97 -5.48 15.43 7.28
C PRO A 97 -6.91 14.89 7.41
N ALA A 98 -7.14 13.62 7.07
CA ALA A 98 -8.42 12.94 7.25
C ALA A 98 -8.62 12.57 8.73
N LEU A 99 -7.58 12.01 9.38
CA LEU A 99 -7.61 11.66 10.80
C LEU A 99 -7.93 12.84 11.72
N LYS A 100 -7.41 14.04 11.42
CA LYS A 100 -7.64 15.25 12.23
C LYS A 100 -9.08 15.77 12.20
N ARG A 101 -9.91 15.33 11.24
CA ARG A 101 -11.28 15.86 11.07
C ARG A 101 -12.32 15.17 11.95
N TRP A 102 -11.93 14.11 12.66
CA TRP A 102 -12.60 13.24 13.66
C TRP A 102 -13.89 13.67 14.38
N LYS A 103 -14.38 14.92 14.36
CA LYS A 103 -15.42 15.49 15.23
C LYS A 103 -16.80 14.76 15.30
N ILE A 104 -17.00 13.62 14.63
CA ILE A 104 -18.24 12.84 14.64
C ILE A 104 -18.12 11.67 15.62
N ARG A 105 -19.11 11.52 16.50
CA ARG A 105 -19.23 10.38 17.41
C ARG A 105 -19.66 9.14 16.61
N LEU A 106 -18.71 8.24 16.32
CA LEU A 106 -19.02 6.91 15.79
C LEU A 106 -20.09 6.22 16.66
N LYS A 107 -20.99 5.49 16.04
CA LYS A 107 -21.95 4.66 16.77
C LYS A 107 -21.23 3.48 17.44
N LEU A 108 -21.85 2.90 18.46
CA LEU A 108 -21.20 1.86 19.28
C LEU A 108 -20.91 0.58 18.48
N ASP A 109 -21.83 0.18 17.60
CA ASP A 109 -21.72 -0.92 16.64
C ASP A 109 -20.56 -0.71 15.66
N GLU A 110 -20.42 0.49 15.10
CA GLU A 110 -19.30 0.86 14.20
C GLU A 110 -17.95 0.77 14.94
N LYS A 111 -17.90 1.20 16.20
CA LYS A 111 -16.70 1.09 17.04
C LYS A 111 -16.33 -0.36 17.34
N ILE A 112 -17.32 -1.19 17.68
CA ILE A 112 -17.11 -2.62 17.95
C ILE A 112 -16.61 -3.30 16.68
N GLY A 113 -17.22 -3.02 15.52
CA GLY A 113 -16.78 -3.55 14.23
C GLY A 113 -15.33 -3.16 13.89
N LEU A 114 -14.94 -1.90 14.11
CA LEU A 114 -13.56 -1.44 13.95
C LEU A 114 -12.60 -2.24 14.84
N ILE A 115 -12.93 -2.38 16.13
CA ILE A 115 -12.07 -3.04 17.11
C ILE A 115 -11.91 -4.51 16.74
N VAL A 116 -13.00 -5.21 16.43
CA VAL A 116 -12.94 -6.63 16.03
C VAL A 116 -12.14 -6.79 14.74
N GLY A 117 -12.41 -5.98 13.71
CA GLY A 117 -11.65 -6.02 12.46
C GLY A 117 -10.16 -5.75 12.66
N PHE A 118 -9.82 -4.76 13.49
CA PHE A 118 -8.43 -4.46 13.86
C PHE A 118 -7.79 -5.61 14.63
N ILE A 119 -8.49 -6.24 15.57
CA ILE A 119 -7.99 -7.42 16.30
C ILE A 119 -7.73 -8.57 15.33
N CYS A 120 -8.63 -8.85 14.38
CA CYS A 120 -8.42 -9.90 13.38
C CYS A 120 -7.18 -9.61 12.51
N VAL A 121 -7.01 -8.38 12.06
CA VAL A 121 -5.84 -7.96 11.28
C VAL A 121 -4.56 -8.10 12.12
N VAL A 122 -4.55 -7.57 13.35
CA VAL A 122 -3.40 -7.71 14.27
C VAL A 122 -3.11 -9.18 14.56
N PHE A 123 -4.12 -10.02 14.71
CA PHE A 123 -3.94 -11.46 14.91
C PHE A 123 -3.24 -12.12 13.73
N VAL A 124 -3.75 -11.92 12.50
CA VAL A 124 -3.11 -12.45 11.27
C VAL A 124 -1.67 -11.97 11.16
N MET A 125 -1.45 -10.70 11.49
CA MET A 125 -0.14 -10.07 11.46
C MET A 125 0.82 -10.68 12.50
N VAL A 126 0.39 -10.88 13.75
CA VAL A 126 1.19 -11.52 14.81
C VAL A 126 1.49 -12.98 14.46
N VAL A 127 0.52 -13.73 13.92
CA VAL A 127 0.74 -15.11 13.47
C VAL A 127 1.78 -15.14 12.36
N THR A 128 1.70 -14.24 11.39
CA THR A 128 2.68 -14.13 10.29
C THR A 128 4.06 -13.77 10.83
N TYR A 129 4.14 -12.81 11.75
CA TYR A 129 5.39 -12.42 12.40
C TYR A 129 6.03 -13.59 13.16
N ASN A 130 5.26 -14.28 14.00
CA ASN A 130 5.76 -15.43 14.76
C ASN A 130 6.18 -16.60 13.87
N ALA A 131 5.48 -16.82 12.74
CA ALA A 131 5.88 -17.85 11.79
C ALA A 131 7.20 -17.51 11.09
N THR A 132 7.44 -16.23 10.79
CA THR A 132 8.56 -15.78 9.96
C THR A 132 9.81 -15.38 10.76
N ILE A 133 9.67 -15.03 12.05
CA ILE A 133 10.74 -14.41 12.84
C ILE A 133 12.05 -15.22 12.87
N ASP A 134 11.96 -16.55 12.93
CA ASP A 134 13.13 -17.43 12.98
C ASP A 134 13.84 -17.57 11.63
N GLN A 135 13.15 -17.23 10.53
CA GLN A 135 13.67 -17.30 9.17
C GLN A 135 14.13 -15.94 8.64
N VAL A 136 13.64 -14.86 9.25
CA VAL A 136 13.89 -13.50 8.81
C VAL A 136 15.26 -13.02 9.33
N PRO A 137 16.18 -12.62 8.43
CA PRO A 137 17.41 -11.99 8.85
C PRO A 137 17.11 -10.64 9.53
N GLN A 138 17.82 -10.31 10.59
CA GLN A 138 17.76 -9.00 11.26
C GLN A 138 16.36 -8.59 11.77
N THR A 139 15.85 -9.38 12.72
CA THR A 139 14.53 -9.25 13.38
C THR A 139 14.16 -7.84 13.86
N VAL A 140 15.13 -7.00 14.24
CA VAL A 140 14.88 -5.62 14.66
C VAL A 140 14.26 -4.77 13.54
N TYR A 141 14.75 -4.88 12.31
CA TYR A 141 14.19 -4.12 11.17
C TYR A 141 12.81 -4.65 10.78
N HIS A 142 12.61 -5.95 10.89
CA HIS A 142 11.31 -6.56 10.70
C HIS A 142 10.28 -6.00 11.69
N LEU A 143 10.63 -5.86 12.97
CA LEU A 143 9.75 -5.29 13.99
C LEU A 143 9.36 -3.83 13.67
N PHE A 144 10.31 -2.99 13.23
CA PHE A 144 9.99 -1.61 12.85
C PHE A 144 9.05 -1.53 11.64
N ALA A 145 9.31 -2.35 10.61
CA ALA A 145 8.44 -2.43 9.44
C ALA A 145 7.03 -2.90 9.84
N PHE A 146 6.95 -3.89 10.71
CA PHE A 146 5.69 -4.41 11.26
C PHE A 146 4.89 -3.35 12.01
N LEU A 147 5.52 -2.61 12.94
CA LEU A 147 4.85 -1.57 13.71
C LEU A 147 4.38 -0.41 12.83
N ALA A 148 5.20 0.02 11.86
CA ALA A 148 4.82 1.05 10.90
C ALA A 148 3.65 0.59 10.01
N PHE A 149 3.67 -0.67 9.57
CA PHE A 149 2.60 -1.25 8.79
C PHE A 149 1.29 -1.34 9.60
N ALA A 150 1.34 -1.80 10.85
CA ALA A 150 0.19 -1.83 11.74
C ALA A 150 -0.43 -0.43 11.97
N LEU A 151 0.41 0.59 12.14
CA LEU A 151 -0.03 1.98 12.24
C LEU A 151 -0.71 2.46 10.96
N PHE A 152 -0.15 2.13 9.80
CA PHE A 152 -0.72 2.49 8.50
C PHE A 152 -2.07 1.80 8.26
N LEU A 153 -2.19 0.52 8.61
CA LEU A 153 -3.46 -0.22 8.53
C LEU A 153 -4.51 0.38 9.45
N TYR A 154 -4.15 0.70 10.69
CA TYR A 154 -5.04 1.38 11.62
C TYR A 154 -5.56 2.69 11.00
N ALA A 155 -4.68 3.50 10.42
CA ALA A 155 -5.07 4.74 9.75
C ALA A 155 -6.00 4.49 8.55
N CYS A 156 -5.75 3.47 7.72
CA CYS A 156 -6.59 3.12 6.58
C CYS A 156 -8.01 2.71 6.98
N PHE A 157 -8.14 1.81 7.96
CA PHE A 157 -9.44 1.33 8.45
C PHE A 157 -10.18 2.42 9.24
N PHE A 158 -9.46 3.22 10.02
CA PHE A 158 -10.05 4.35 10.73
C PHE A 158 -10.63 5.38 9.74
N VAL A 159 -9.89 5.70 8.67
CA VAL A 159 -10.37 6.60 7.62
C VAL A 159 -11.58 6.03 6.88
N PHE A 160 -11.60 4.72 6.60
CA PHE A 160 -12.74 4.06 5.96
C PHE A 160 -14.03 4.25 6.75
N ILE A 161 -13.98 4.03 8.07
CA ILE A 161 -15.14 4.16 8.94
C ILE A 161 -15.53 5.63 9.13
N TYR A 162 -14.56 6.54 9.19
CA TYR A 162 -14.86 7.96 9.39
C TYR A 162 -15.39 8.66 8.12
N ASP A 163 -14.75 8.44 6.97
CA ASP A 163 -15.17 9.02 5.68
C ASP A 163 -16.19 8.09 5.01
N HIS A 164 -17.35 7.91 5.67
CA HIS A 164 -18.52 7.12 5.23
C HIS A 164 -19.04 7.50 3.82
N HIS A 165 -18.53 8.58 3.21
CA HIS A 165 -18.71 8.83 1.79
C HIS A 165 -18.03 7.75 0.94
N SER A 166 -18.42 7.62 -0.33
CA SER A 166 -17.89 6.67 -1.32
C SER A 166 -16.36 6.71 -1.56
N ARG A 167 -15.62 7.53 -0.81
CA ARG A 167 -14.17 7.67 -0.81
C ARG A 167 -13.48 6.76 0.19
N GLY A 168 -14.06 6.52 1.37
CA GLY A 168 -13.44 5.68 2.41
C GLY A 168 -13.17 4.24 1.95
N ILE A 169 -13.99 3.72 1.02
CA ILE A 169 -13.80 2.37 0.48
C ILE A 169 -12.42 2.16 -0.16
N PHE A 170 -11.81 3.21 -0.70
CA PHE A 170 -10.48 3.11 -1.31
C PHE A 170 -9.39 2.91 -0.25
N THR A 171 -9.51 3.49 0.95
CA THR A 171 -8.56 3.20 2.04
C THR A 171 -8.78 1.82 2.63
N PHE A 172 -10.02 1.32 2.64
CA PHE A 172 -10.32 -0.06 3.01
C PHE A 172 -9.67 -1.07 2.05
N ILE A 173 -9.85 -0.86 0.74
CA ILE A 173 -9.20 -1.67 -0.32
C ILE A 173 -7.69 -1.61 -0.17
N THR A 174 -7.14 -0.41 0.05
CA THR A 174 -5.69 -0.22 0.30
C THR A 174 -5.22 -1.07 1.47
N GLY A 175 -5.90 -0.99 2.62
CA GLY A 175 -5.53 -1.73 3.82
C GLY A 175 -5.55 -3.24 3.61
N ILE A 176 -6.64 -3.78 3.05
CA ILE A 176 -6.74 -5.22 2.77
C ILE A 176 -5.67 -5.67 1.77
N ALA A 177 -5.49 -4.90 0.70
CA ALA A 177 -4.52 -5.23 -0.32
C ALA A 177 -3.10 -5.31 0.27
N TYR A 178 -2.70 -4.36 1.13
CA TYR A 178 -1.40 -4.44 1.79
C TYR A 178 -1.29 -5.57 2.82
N VAL A 179 -2.37 -5.95 3.52
CA VAL A 179 -2.36 -7.15 4.39
C VAL A 179 -2.09 -8.40 3.55
N CYS A 180 -2.84 -8.57 2.47
CA CYS A 180 -2.65 -9.69 1.56
C CYS A 180 -1.26 -9.68 0.93
N MET A 181 -0.77 -8.53 0.48
CA MET A 181 0.58 -8.38 -0.06
C MET A 181 1.63 -8.83 0.95
N TYR A 182 1.61 -8.26 2.16
CA TYR A 182 2.58 -8.53 3.21
C TYR A 182 2.60 -10.03 3.56
N VAL A 183 1.46 -10.61 3.90
CA VAL A 183 1.39 -12.03 4.30
C VAL A 183 1.85 -12.95 3.17
N ASN A 184 1.35 -12.75 1.94
CA ASN A 184 1.71 -13.61 0.82
C ASN A 184 3.17 -13.45 0.40
N TYR A 185 3.76 -12.26 0.58
CA TYR A 185 5.14 -12.04 0.19
C TYR A 185 6.11 -12.77 1.11
N PHE A 186 5.84 -12.74 2.42
CA PHE A 186 6.60 -13.55 3.38
C PHE A 186 6.41 -15.06 3.14
N ILE A 187 5.20 -15.52 2.81
CA ILE A 187 4.97 -16.93 2.45
C ILE A 187 5.79 -17.29 1.22
N TYR A 188 5.79 -16.44 0.18
CA TYR A 188 6.53 -16.66 -1.05
C TYR A 188 8.04 -16.76 -0.82
N GLU A 189 8.62 -15.84 -0.06
CA GLU A 189 10.07 -15.76 0.15
C GLU A 189 10.60 -16.85 1.11
N PHE A 190 9.85 -17.18 2.16
CA PHE A 190 10.36 -18.03 3.25
C PHE A 190 9.82 -19.46 3.24
N PHE A 191 8.61 -19.70 2.74
CA PHE A 191 7.95 -21.00 2.88
C PHE A 191 7.65 -21.71 1.57
N TYR A 192 7.20 -20.96 0.56
CA TYR A 192 6.68 -21.56 -0.67
C TYR A 192 6.83 -20.62 -1.86
N ASN A 193 7.94 -20.77 -2.59
CA ASN A 193 8.24 -20.00 -3.79
C ASN A 193 7.35 -20.46 -4.97
N SER A 194 6.12 -19.96 -5.00
CA SER A 194 5.14 -20.21 -6.06
C SER A 194 4.88 -18.96 -6.87
N ILE A 195 4.94 -19.11 -8.20
CA ILE A 195 4.66 -18.01 -9.13
C ILE A 195 3.26 -17.43 -8.96
N LEU A 196 2.28 -18.25 -8.55
CA LEU A 196 0.92 -17.80 -8.29
C LEU A 196 0.84 -16.88 -7.07
N LEU A 197 1.63 -17.16 -6.02
CA LEU A 197 1.74 -16.29 -4.86
C LEU A 197 2.40 -14.97 -5.24
N LEU A 198 3.43 -15.00 -6.08
CA LEU A 198 4.09 -13.80 -6.57
C LEU A 198 3.13 -12.90 -7.36
N VAL A 199 2.32 -13.47 -8.25
CA VAL A 199 1.29 -12.72 -8.99
C VAL A 199 0.25 -12.13 -8.05
N LEU A 200 -0.14 -12.87 -7.01
CA LEU A 200 -1.08 -12.36 -6.01
C LEU A 200 -0.49 -11.18 -5.23
N VAL A 201 0.79 -11.27 -4.82
CA VAL A 201 1.53 -10.17 -4.18
C VAL A 201 1.52 -8.93 -5.06
N GLN A 202 1.88 -9.08 -6.34
CA GLN A 202 1.89 -7.99 -7.32
C GLN A 202 0.50 -7.41 -7.57
N ALA A 203 -0.53 -8.24 -7.65
CA ALA A 203 -1.92 -7.79 -7.80
C ALA A 203 -2.37 -6.97 -6.59
N CYS A 204 -2.08 -7.44 -5.38
CA CYS A 204 -2.37 -6.73 -4.15
C CYS A 204 -1.63 -5.39 -4.08
N GLU A 205 -0.35 -5.36 -4.45
CA GLU A 205 0.45 -4.12 -4.48
C GLU A 205 -0.11 -3.09 -5.46
N VAL A 206 -0.31 -3.49 -6.73
CA VAL A 206 -0.86 -2.63 -7.78
C VAL A 206 -2.23 -2.08 -7.37
N VAL A 207 -3.13 -2.94 -6.87
CA VAL A 207 -4.47 -2.52 -6.41
C VAL A 207 -4.39 -1.59 -5.20
N GLY A 208 -3.53 -1.90 -4.23
CA GLY A 208 -3.33 -1.10 -3.02
C GLY A 208 -2.82 0.31 -3.33
N GLN A 209 -1.76 0.41 -4.14
CA GLN A 209 -1.20 1.70 -4.57
C GLN A 209 -2.22 2.52 -5.39
N TYR A 210 -2.93 1.87 -6.33
CA TYR A 210 -3.94 2.54 -7.14
C TYR A 210 -5.07 3.10 -6.27
N ALA A 211 -5.65 2.26 -5.40
CA ALA A 211 -6.75 2.66 -4.53
C ALA A 211 -6.33 3.82 -3.63
N PHE A 212 -5.12 3.76 -3.05
CA PHE A 212 -4.61 4.82 -2.19
C PHE A 212 -4.47 6.16 -2.91
N VAL A 213 -3.92 6.16 -4.14
CA VAL A 213 -3.76 7.38 -4.94
C VAL A 213 -5.12 7.94 -5.35
N VAL A 214 -6.07 7.10 -5.74
CA VAL A 214 -7.45 7.53 -6.06
C VAL A 214 -8.16 8.11 -4.84
N TYR A 215 -7.93 7.56 -3.64
CA TYR A 215 -8.43 8.16 -2.40
C TYR A 215 -7.89 9.59 -2.21
N LEU A 216 -6.57 9.77 -2.28
CA LEU A 216 -5.93 11.07 -2.09
C LEU A 216 -6.40 12.09 -3.12
N GLU A 217 -6.51 11.68 -4.38
CA GLU A 217 -7.06 12.49 -5.46
C GLU A 217 -8.48 12.99 -5.14
N LYS A 218 -9.41 12.06 -4.85
CA LYS A 218 -10.81 12.40 -4.57
C LYS A 218 -10.96 13.27 -3.32
N ARG A 219 -10.13 13.04 -2.32
CA ARG A 219 -10.09 13.83 -1.10
C ARG A 219 -9.64 15.26 -1.38
N ASP A 220 -8.55 15.42 -2.12
CA ASP A 220 -7.92 16.73 -2.31
C ASP A 220 -8.63 17.58 -3.37
N THR A 221 -9.25 16.98 -4.39
CA THR A 221 -10.15 17.69 -5.31
C THR A 221 -11.36 18.26 -4.56
N ALA A 222 -11.99 17.47 -3.67
CA ALA A 222 -13.13 17.95 -2.89
C ALA A 222 -12.78 19.10 -1.92
N PHE A 223 -11.50 19.26 -1.53
CA PHE A 223 -11.07 20.42 -0.74
C PHE A 223 -10.85 21.70 -1.55
N ILE A 224 -10.62 21.57 -2.85
CA ILE A 224 -10.50 22.71 -3.74
C ILE A 224 -11.90 23.28 -4.02
N ASP A 225 -12.90 22.43 -4.23
CA ASP A 225 -14.28 22.87 -4.54
C ASP A 225 -15.01 23.57 -3.37
N LEU A 226 -14.47 23.48 -2.15
CA LEU A 226 -15.02 24.12 -0.95
C LEU A 226 -14.33 25.46 -0.59
N ARG A 227 -13.37 25.93 -1.40
CA ARG A 227 -12.69 27.23 -1.25
C ARG A 227 -13.01 28.15 -2.41
#